data_AF-A0A9W6CSR5-F1
#
_entry.id   AF-A0A9W6CSR5-F1
#
_cell.length_a   1.000
_cell.length_b   1.000
_cell.length_c   1.000
_cell.angle_alpha   90.00
_cell.angle_beta   90.00
_cell.angle_gamma   90.00
#
_symmetry.space_group_name_H-M   'P 1'
#
loop_
_entity.id
_entity.type
_entity.pdbx_description
1 polymer ?
#
loop_
_entity_poly.entity_id
_entity_poly.type
_entity_poly.pdbx_seq_one_letter_code
_entity_poly.pdbx_strand_id
1 'polypeptide(L)'
;MSRRPSIFDASDFATVPQKAPAAQKTKPVPAPAPVLPAAEDARVVESAAPAKGEGDMFRTSLYLPHAVHDVLREIAHVERKKVHDLLREGIDHVLTSRLHPSIDEITRKDKA
;
A
#
# COMPACT_ATOMS: atom_id res chain seq x y z
N MET A 1 -30.15 -2.35 37.27
CA MET A 1 -28.81 -2.32 36.66
C MET A 1 -28.96 -1.92 35.20
N SER A 2 -28.35 -0.79 34.84
CA SER A 2 -28.60 0.02 33.66
C SER A 2 -28.28 -0.66 32.33
N ARG A 3 -29.20 -0.58 31.37
CA ARG A 3 -28.91 -0.79 29.94
C ARG A 3 -28.22 0.47 29.42
N ARG A 4 -27.02 0.34 28.84
CA ARG A 4 -26.34 1.44 28.15
C ARG A 4 -27.11 1.75 26.85
N PRO A 5 -27.49 3.01 26.57
CA PRO A 5 -28.10 3.35 25.29
C PRO A 5 -27.04 3.33 24.18
N SER A 6 -27.27 2.52 23.15
CA SER A 6 -26.51 2.53 21.89
C SER A 6 -26.90 3.76 21.08
N ILE A 7 -25.93 4.59 20.75
CA ILE A 7 -26.15 5.87 20.06
C ILE A 7 -26.21 5.73 18.52
N PHE A 8 -25.94 4.55 17.99
CA PHE A 8 -26.07 4.23 16.57
C PHE A 8 -27.22 3.23 16.40
N ASP A 9 -28.33 3.72 15.88
CA ASP A 9 -29.46 2.91 15.44
C ASP A 9 -29.20 2.46 13.99
N ALA A 10 -29.54 1.23 13.65
CA ALA A 10 -29.26 0.60 12.35
C ALA A 10 -30.10 1.16 11.18
N SER A 11 -30.72 2.33 11.38
CA SER A 11 -31.71 2.96 10.51
C SER A 11 -31.13 4.12 9.68
N ASP A 12 -29.90 4.57 9.94
CA ASP A 12 -29.29 5.74 9.30
C ASP A 12 -28.65 5.48 7.93
N PHE A 13 -28.61 4.24 7.45
CA PHE A 13 -28.12 3.94 6.10
C PHE A 13 -29.22 4.20 5.08
N ALA A 14 -29.30 5.46 4.62
CA ALA A 14 -30.08 5.84 3.47
C ALA A 14 -29.71 4.97 2.24
N THR A 15 -30.71 4.25 1.73
CA THR A 15 -30.65 3.50 0.47
C THR A 15 -30.39 4.45 -0.69
N VAL A 16 -29.27 4.27 -1.40
CA VAL A 16 -29.00 4.94 -2.67
C VAL A 16 -29.77 4.20 -3.78
N PRO A 17 -30.62 4.87 -4.57
CA PRO A 17 -31.35 4.22 -5.65
C PRO A 17 -30.43 3.93 -6.85
N GLN A 18 -30.41 2.68 -7.31
CA GLN A 18 -29.87 2.32 -8.62
C GLN A 18 -30.71 2.95 -9.73
N LYS A 19 -30.05 3.58 -10.71
CA LYS A 19 -30.65 3.92 -12.00
C LYS A 19 -29.74 3.46 -13.14
N ALA A 20 -30.24 2.49 -13.90
CA ALA A 20 -29.92 2.24 -15.31
C ALA A 20 -31.27 2.32 -16.08
N PRO A 21 -31.37 2.48 -17.43
CA PRO A 21 -30.36 2.38 -18.49
C PRO A 21 -30.49 3.47 -19.61
N ALA A 22 -29.79 3.26 -20.74
CA ALA A 22 -30.20 3.52 -22.14
C ALA A 22 -29.32 4.48 -23.00
N ALA A 23 -29.00 3.96 -24.18
CA ALA A 23 -28.19 4.46 -25.27
C ALA A 23 -28.66 5.77 -25.94
N GLN A 24 -27.74 6.50 -26.56
CA GLN A 24 -28.02 7.38 -27.70
C GLN A 24 -26.83 7.37 -28.70
N LYS A 25 -27.13 6.97 -29.94
CA LYS A 25 -26.29 7.09 -31.16
C LYS A 25 -26.50 8.49 -31.77
N THR A 26 -25.47 9.09 -32.38
CA THR A 26 -25.41 9.60 -33.79
C THR A 26 -24.29 10.66 -33.97
N LYS A 27 -23.43 10.48 -34.98
CA LYS A 27 -22.55 11.53 -35.59
C LYS A 27 -23.38 12.38 -36.58
N PRO A 28 -23.00 13.64 -36.91
CA PRO A 28 -22.07 13.90 -38.03
C PRO A 28 -21.09 15.10 -37.83
N VAL A 29 -20.14 15.20 -38.77
CA VAL A 29 -18.89 16.01 -38.88
C VAL A 29 -19.15 17.25 -39.78
N PRO A 30 -18.52 18.46 -39.67
CA PRO A 30 -17.16 18.74 -40.19
C PRO A 30 -16.23 19.71 -39.42
N ALA A 31 -14.95 19.63 -39.80
CA ALA A 31 -13.66 20.14 -39.31
C ALA A 31 -13.50 21.71 -39.27
N PRO A 32 -12.40 22.34 -38.75
CA PRO A 32 -10.99 21.92 -38.74
C PRO A 32 -10.16 22.12 -37.44
N ALA A 33 -8.98 21.49 -37.43
CA ALA A 33 -8.03 21.25 -36.35
C ALA A 33 -7.37 22.50 -35.71
N PRO A 34 -6.80 22.34 -34.50
CA PRO A 34 -5.34 22.18 -34.45
C PRO A 34 -4.91 20.86 -33.75
N VAL A 35 -3.93 20.21 -34.36
CA VAL A 35 -3.22 19.02 -33.88
C VAL A 35 -2.57 19.29 -32.53
N LEU A 36 -3.07 18.62 -31.48
CA LEU A 36 -2.32 18.41 -30.24
C LEU A 36 -1.41 17.20 -30.46
N PRO A 37 -0.10 17.27 -30.15
CA PRO A 37 0.74 16.09 -30.19
C PRO A 37 0.21 15.08 -29.18
N ALA A 38 -0.03 13.87 -29.70
CA ALA A 38 -0.46 12.71 -28.93
C ALA A 38 0.47 12.50 -27.74
N ALA A 39 -0.11 12.50 -26.54
CA ALA A 39 0.54 11.99 -25.35
C ALA A 39 0.59 10.46 -25.44
N GLU A 40 1.43 9.96 -26.34
CA GLU A 40 1.82 8.56 -26.40
C GLU A 40 3.12 8.37 -25.61
N ASP A 41 3.17 7.25 -24.89
CA ASP A 41 4.32 6.75 -24.12
C ASP A 41 4.61 7.39 -22.75
N ALA A 42 3.63 7.33 -21.85
CA ALA A 42 3.94 7.02 -20.45
C ALA A 42 4.20 5.50 -20.33
N ARG A 43 5.28 5.00 -20.93
CA ARG A 43 5.75 3.64 -20.63
C ARG A 43 6.24 3.64 -19.19
N VAL A 44 5.54 2.90 -18.33
CA VAL A 44 6.11 2.48 -17.05
C VAL A 44 7.35 1.67 -17.39
N VAL A 45 8.52 2.28 -17.21
CA VAL A 45 9.80 1.60 -17.33
C VAL A 45 9.82 0.56 -16.22
N GLU A 46 9.65 -0.71 -16.60
CA GLU A 46 9.85 -1.85 -15.71
C GLU A 46 11.27 -1.71 -15.15
N SER A 47 11.35 -1.58 -13.82
CA SER A 47 12.60 -1.20 -13.16
C SER A 47 13.66 -2.26 -13.43
N ALA A 48 14.80 -1.79 -13.93
CA ALA A 48 15.96 -2.59 -14.28
C ALA A 48 16.39 -3.51 -13.13
N ALA A 49 17.03 -4.63 -13.53
CA ALA A 49 17.52 -5.71 -12.67
C ALA A 49 18.10 -5.22 -11.32
N PRO A 50 17.87 -5.97 -10.23
CA PRO A 50 18.23 -5.56 -8.88
C PRO A 50 19.70 -5.14 -8.80
N ALA A 51 19.96 -4.05 -8.08
CA ALA A 51 21.31 -3.59 -7.80
C ALA A 51 22.14 -4.72 -7.16
N LYS A 52 23.41 -4.80 -7.53
CA LYS A 52 24.37 -5.83 -7.10
C LYS A 52 24.43 -5.90 -5.56
N GLY A 53 23.71 -6.86 -4.97
CA GLY A 53 23.56 -7.02 -3.52
C GLY A 53 22.15 -7.46 -3.08
N GLU A 54 21.13 -7.29 -3.92
CA GLU A 54 19.76 -7.76 -3.64
C GLU A 54 19.55 -9.26 -3.88
N GLY A 55 20.53 -9.96 -4.46
CA GLY A 55 20.38 -11.35 -4.91
C GLY A 55 20.09 -12.35 -3.79
N ASP A 56 20.25 -11.93 -2.53
CA ASP A 56 20.03 -12.75 -1.33
C ASP A 56 18.91 -12.20 -0.43
N MET A 57 18.10 -11.25 -0.93
CA MET A 57 16.96 -10.71 -0.20
C MET A 57 15.65 -11.24 -0.75
N PHE A 58 14.83 -11.81 0.13
CA PHE A 58 13.48 -12.26 -0.21
C PHE A 58 12.48 -11.10 -0.04
N ARG A 59 11.94 -10.60 -1.16
CA ARG A 59 10.92 -9.54 -1.15
C ARG A 59 9.57 -10.09 -0.70
N THR A 60 9.09 -9.62 0.44
CA THR A 60 7.77 -9.98 0.98
C THR A 60 6.84 -8.78 0.97
N SER A 61 5.61 -8.97 0.51
CA SER A 61 4.52 -7.98 0.63
C SER A 61 3.63 -8.36 1.82
N LEU A 62 3.36 -7.39 2.70
CA LEU A 62 2.50 -7.57 3.87
C LEU A 62 1.28 -6.66 3.76
N TYR A 63 0.10 -7.21 4.05
CA TYR A 63 -1.13 -6.43 4.14
C TYR A 63 -1.33 -5.99 5.59
N LEU A 64 -1.44 -4.67 5.79
CA LEU A 64 -1.69 -4.06 7.08
C LEU A 64 -3.02 -3.30 7.04
N PRO A 65 -3.81 -3.28 8.12
CA PRO A 65 -4.91 -2.35 8.25
C PRO A 65 -4.42 -0.90 8.07
N HIS A 66 -5.19 -0.07 7.37
CA HIS A 66 -4.81 1.32 7.08
C HIS A 66 -4.43 2.11 8.34
N ALA A 67 -5.20 1.96 9.42
CA ALA A 67 -4.92 2.62 10.69
C ALA A 67 -3.54 2.26 11.28
N VAL A 68 -3.10 1.00 11.13
CA VAL A 68 -1.77 0.57 11.59
C VAL A 68 -0.68 1.18 10.72
N HIS A 69 -0.87 1.20 9.41
CA HIS A 69 0.07 1.81 8.48
C HIS A 69 0.25 3.32 8.74
N ASP A 70 -0.84 4.03 9.04
CA ASP A 70 -0.79 5.47 9.34
C ASP A 70 0.03 5.77 10.60
N VAL A 71 -0.15 4.97 11.66
CA VAL A 71 0.64 5.08 12.89
C VAL A 71 2.11 4.76 12.64
N LEU A 72 2.41 3.70 11.89
CA LEU A 72 3.79 3.38 11.52
C LEU A 72 4.46 4.50 10.73
N ARG A 73 3.72 5.16 9.84
CA ARG A 73 4.22 6.30 9.07
C ARG A 73 4.47 7.52 9.96
N GLU A 74 3.61 7.76 10.94
CA GLU A 74 3.82 8.84 11.93
C GLU A 74 5.09 8.61 12.74
N ILE A 75 5.26 7.40 13.31
CA ILE A 75 6.47 7.03 14.06
C ILE A 75 7.72 7.20 13.19
N ALA A 76 7.68 6.67 11.97
CA ALA A 76 8.78 6.77 11.02
C ALA A 76 9.13 8.24 10.70
N HIS A 77 8.13 9.11 10.59
CA HIS A 77 8.35 10.53 10.35
C HIS A 77 9.01 11.23 11.55
N VAL A 78 8.51 10.97 12.76
CA VAL A 78 9.03 11.55 14.01
C VAL A 78 10.47 11.10 14.26
N GLU A 79 10.76 9.81 14.09
CA GLU A 79 12.10 9.24 14.28
C GLU A 79 13.04 9.44 13.07
N ARG A 80 12.54 10.01 11.97
CA ARG A 80 13.28 10.17 10.69
C ARG A 80 13.83 8.84 10.14
N LYS A 81 13.10 7.75 10.36
CA LYS A 81 13.40 6.39 9.86
C LYS A 81 12.46 6.00 8.73
N LYS A 82 12.76 4.90 8.04
CA LYS A 82 11.80 4.29 7.09
C LYS A 82 10.92 3.31 7.85
N VAL A 83 9.68 3.12 7.38
CA VAL A 83 8.76 2.07 7.89
C VAL A 83 9.40 0.68 7.79
N HIS A 84 10.25 0.46 6.78
CA HIS A 84 11.04 -0.77 6.65
C HIS A 84 11.92 -1.03 7.88
N ASP A 85 12.58 -0.01 8.44
CA ASP A 85 13.48 -0.16 9.58
C ASP A 85 12.69 -0.54 10.83
N LEU A 86 11.51 0.06 11.03
CA LEU A 86 10.59 -0.30 12.12
C LEU A 86 10.09 -1.75 12.01
N LEU A 87 9.79 -2.20 10.78
CA LEU A 87 9.41 -3.60 10.54
C LEU A 87 10.58 -4.54 10.86
N ARG A 88 11.81 -4.16 10.50
CA ARG A 88 13.03 -4.93 10.82
C ARG A 88 13.23 -5.03 12.33
N GLU A 89 13.09 -3.94 13.08
CA GLU A 89 13.14 -3.93 14.55
C GLU A 89 12.08 -4.87 15.15
N GLY A 90 10.83 -4.80 14.66
CA GLY A 90 9.75 -5.69 15.10
C GLY A 90 10.02 -7.18 14.83
N ILE A 91 10.58 -7.51 13.67
CA ILE A 91 10.96 -8.89 13.33
C ILE A 91 12.08 -9.37 14.26
N ASP A 92 13.08 -8.54 14.53
CA ASP A 92 14.18 -8.87 15.42
C ASP A 92 13.69 -9.17 16.86
N HIS A 93 12.74 -8.36 17.36
CA HIS A 93 12.07 -8.63 18.63
C HIS A 93 11.31 -9.97 18.65
N VAL A 94 10.65 -10.33 17.55
CA VAL A 94 9.95 -11.64 17.44
C VAL A 94 10.94 -12.81 17.43
N LEU A 95 12.08 -12.68 16.77
CA LEU A 95 13.12 -13.72 16.74
C LEU A 95 13.75 -13.91 18.12
N THR A 96 14.22 -12.82 18.72
CA THR A 96 14.91 -12.84 20.02
C THR A 96 14.00 -13.32 21.14
N SER A 97 12.73 -12.89 21.17
CA SER A 97 11.75 -13.37 22.15
C SER A 97 11.46 -14.87 22.07
N ARG A 98 11.73 -15.49 20.91
CA ARG A 98 11.58 -16.93 20.67
C ARG A 98 12.89 -17.70 20.73
N LEU A 99 13.95 -17.09 21.29
CA LEU A 99 15.28 -17.69 21.43
C LEU A 99 15.95 -18.01 20.08
N HIS A 100 15.60 -17.26 19.04
CA HIS A 100 16.32 -17.29 17.77
C HIS A 100 17.38 -16.18 17.71
N PRO A 101 18.47 -16.37 16.94
CA PRO A 101 19.46 -15.32 16.68
C PRO A 101 18.83 -14.08 16.04
N SER A 102 19.44 -12.93 16.26
CA SER A 102 19.02 -11.65 15.67
C SER A 102 19.19 -11.65 14.14
N ILE A 103 18.51 -10.74 13.44
CA ILE A 103 18.61 -10.62 11.97
C ILE A 103 20.06 -10.41 11.53
N ASP A 104 20.82 -9.60 12.27
CA ASP A 104 22.23 -9.32 12.00
C ASP A 104 23.13 -10.55 12.23
N GLU A 105 22.82 -11.38 13.23
CA GLU A 105 23.56 -12.64 13.47
C GLU A 105 23.30 -13.68 12.39
N ILE A 106 22.04 -13.83 11.95
CA ILE A 106 21.66 -14.77 10.90
C ILE A 106 22.36 -14.39 9.59
N THR A 107 22.18 -13.15 9.15
CA THR A 107 22.75 -12.67 7.88
C THR A 107 24.28 -12.64 7.86
N ARG A 108 24.94 -12.46 9.03
CA ARG A 108 26.40 -12.55 9.14
C ARG A 108 26.89 -13.98 9.00
N LYS A 109 26.17 -14.97 9.54
CA LYS A 109 26.51 -16.39 9.44
C LYS A 109 26.39 -16.91 8.01
N ASP A 110 25.40 -16.43 7.26
CA ASP A 110 25.19 -16.86 5.86
C ASP A 110 26.26 -16.33 4.90
N LYS A 111 26.93 -15.21 5.25
CA LYS A 111 28.03 -14.63 4.47
C LYS A 111 29.43 -15.15 4.82
N ALA A 112 29.55 -15.98 5.86
CA ALA A 112 30.81 -16.56 6.34
C ALA A 112 31.05 -17.95 5.72
#